data_AF-A0A7J4ECH1-F1
#
_entry.id   AF-A0A7J4ECH1-F1
#
_cell.length_a   1.000
_cell.length_b   1.000
_cell.length_c   1.000
_cell.angle_alpha   90.00
_cell.angle_beta   90.00
_cell.angle_gamma   90.00
#
_symmetry.space_group_name_H-M   'P 1'
#
loop_
_entity.id
_entity.type
_entity.pdbx_description
1 polymer ?
#
loop_
_entity_poly.entity_id
_entity_poly.type
_entity_poly.pdbx_seq_one_letter_code
_entity_poly.pdbx_strand_id
1 'polypeptide(L)'
;MNEKRREIWIKADVGTWAEKKSRITTGLESGVDGVLVVEADVAKVNELGHIKIATFASDSETELEIGEEDIVVYGAGSEGDGTKPIPSEMAESDVLNALKGTFGTKINAGYVEIRGKKYEQFAVNIADYCNYVIVIGKDWKIIPLENIIAELQHKEAKVIAGVQSAEEAMTAFETLEYGADGVLLDTDDISEIKRAIEMRDASEMGKKVLSIAKITKVEEREMGDRVCVDTCSLMTLGEGMLVGSQSFALFLVHSESEESPYVAARPFRVNAGPVYAYVLVGEKTRYLSELTSGDDILIVNAEGNARKAIVGRVKIEKRPLMLVEAEVEGGE
;
A
#
# COMPACT_ATOMS: atom_id res chain seq x y z
N MET A 1 11.64 -9.32 10.98
CA MET A 1 11.78 -9.24 9.51
C MET A 1 11.25 -7.88 9.12
N ASN A 2 11.98 -7.10 8.32
CA ASN A 2 11.39 -5.90 7.72
C ASN A 2 10.36 -6.42 6.71
N GLU A 3 9.08 -6.40 7.07
CA GLU A 3 8.02 -6.60 6.08
C GLU A 3 8.18 -5.51 5.03
N LYS A 4 8.61 -5.92 3.83
CA LYS A 4 8.68 -5.03 2.69
C LYS A 4 7.24 -4.64 2.35
N ARG A 5 6.96 -3.34 2.34
CA ARG A 5 5.70 -2.78 1.86
C ARG A 5 5.42 -3.29 0.44
N ARG A 6 4.23 -3.83 0.21
CA ARG A 6 3.80 -4.38 -1.09
C ARG A 6 3.42 -3.22 -2.02
N GLU A 7 4.04 -3.13 -3.19
CA GLU A 7 3.80 -2.01 -4.11
C GLU A 7 2.49 -2.21 -4.91
N ILE A 8 1.65 -1.18 -5.05
CA ILE A 8 0.53 -1.17 -6.01
C ILE A 8 0.83 -0.14 -7.07
N TRP A 9 0.90 -0.56 -8.33
CA TRP A 9 1.07 0.30 -9.49
C TRP A 9 -0.20 0.30 -10.33
N ILE A 10 -0.49 1.40 -11.02
CA ILE A 10 -1.62 1.50 -11.94
C ILE A 10 -1.13 1.42 -13.38
N LYS A 11 -1.76 0.56 -14.19
CA LYS A 11 -1.55 0.50 -15.63
C LYS A 11 -2.44 1.54 -16.33
N ALA A 12 -1.82 2.50 -17.01
CA ALA A 12 -2.50 3.62 -17.66
C ALA A 12 -1.90 3.94 -19.06
N ASP A 13 -1.58 2.89 -19.82
CA ASP A 13 -1.01 2.97 -21.17
C ASP A 13 -2.06 2.99 -22.29
N VAL A 14 -3.22 2.36 -22.08
CA VAL A 14 -4.33 2.28 -23.05
C VAL A 14 -5.43 3.31 -22.76
N GLY A 15 -6.19 3.72 -23.77
CA GLY A 15 -7.36 4.59 -23.63
C GLY A 15 -7.06 6.08 -23.90
N THR A 16 -8.11 6.90 -23.80
CA THR A 16 -8.01 8.35 -23.93
C THR A 16 -7.27 8.96 -22.73
N TRP A 17 -6.70 10.16 -22.92
CA TRP A 17 -6.08 10.88 -21.81
C TRP A 17 -7.05 11.14 -20.65
N ALA A 18 -8.34 11.32 -20.92
CA ALA A 18 -9.33 11.51 -19.87
C ALA A 18 -9.48 10.27 -18.97
N GLU A 19 -9.55 9.07 -19.58
CA GLU A 19 -9.63 7.79 -18.86
C GLU A 19 -8.33 7.50 -18.08
N LYS A 20 -7.17 7.70 -18.73
CA LYS A 20 -5.85 7.57 -18.10
C LYS A 20 -5.70 8.51 -16.90
N LYS A 21 -6.01 9.80 -17.10
CA LYS A 21 -5.95 10.82 -16.05
C LYS A 21 -6.84 10.42 -14.88
N SER A 22 -8.07 9.95 -15.12
CA SER A 22 -8.99 9.52 -14.07
C SER A 22 -8.41 8.41 -13.20
N ARG A 23 -7.80 7.38 -13.81
CA ARG A 23 -7.11 6.29 -13.09
C ARG A 23 -5.92 6.81 -12.28
N ILE A 24 -5.08 7.64 -12.90
CA ILE A 24 -3.85 8.16 -12.30
C ILE A 24 -4.18 9.07 -11.11
N THR A 25 -5.11 10.02 -11.26
CA THR A 25 -5.50 10.92 -10.16
C THR A 25 -6.14 10.14 -9.01
N THR A 26 -6.99 9.16 -9.33
CA THR A 26 -7.57 8.27 -8.30
C THR A 26 -6.49 7.54 -7.54
N GLY A 27 -5.53 6.93 -8.25
CA GLY A 27 -4.42 6.21 -7.63
C GLY A 27 -3.58 7.13 -6.73
N LEU A 28 -3.23 8.32 -7.23
CA LEU A 28 -2.44 9.31 -6.48
C LEU A 28 -3.15 9.76 -5.19
N GLU A 29 -4.46 10.05 -5.27
CA GLU A 29 -5.28 10.42 -4.11
C GLU A 29 -5.44 9.28 -3.10
N SER A 30 -5.37 8.03 -3.58
CA SER A 30 -5.60 6.83 -2.76
C SER A 30 -4.30 6.23 -2.20
N GLY A 31 -3.13 6.63 -2.69
CA GLY A 31 -1.83 6.20 -2.17
C GLY A 31 -1.20 5.00 -2.89
N VAL A 32 -1.34 4.93 -4.22
CA VAL A 32 -0.57 3.98 -5.06
C VAL A 32 0.91 4.37 -5.12
N ASP A 33 1.77 3.41 -5.45
CA ASP A 33 3.23 3.56 -5.40
C ASP A 33 3.86 3.94 -6.74
N GLY A 34 3.14 3.73 -7.85
CA GLY A 34 3.62 4.07 -9.18
C GLY A 34 2.56 3.95 -10.28
N VAL A 35 2.89 4.44 -11.46
CA VAL A 35 2.06 4.34 -12.67
C VAL A 35 2.89 3.87 -13.85
N LEU A 36 2.31 2.98 -14.66
CA LEU A 36 2.89 2.55 -15.93
C LEU A 36 2.15 3.24 -17.08
N VAL A 37 2.85 4.08 -17.83
CA VAL A 37 2.30 4.89 -18.92
C VAL A 37 3.12 4.75 -20.21
N VAL A 38 2.63 5.37 -21.28
CA VAL A 38 3.41 5.57 -22.51
C VAL A 38 4.23 6.86 -22.41
N GLU A 39 5.35 6.92 -23.14
CA GLU A 39 6.29 8.04 -23.12
C GLU A 39 5.61 9.40 -23.38
N ALA A 40 4.67 9.43 -24.34
CA ALA A 40 3.92 10.63 -24.71
C ALA A 40 3.05 11.23 -23.57
N ASP A 41 2.83 10.49 -22.48
CA ASP A 41 2.02 10.91 -21.35
C ASP A 41 2.85 11.32 -20.11
N VAL A 42 4.17 11.08 -20.08
CA VAL A 42 5.04 11.34 -18.90
C VAL A 42 4.94 12.80 -18.42
N ALA A 43 5.12 13.77 -19.31
CA ALA A 43 5.05 15.18 -18.96
C ALA A 43 3.69 15.57 -18.35
N LYS A 44 2.60 14.99 -18.86
CA LYS A 44 1.25 15.26 -18.35
C LYS A 44 1.03 14.62 -16.98
N VAL A 45 1.64 13.47 -16.70
CA VAL A 45 1.58 12.82 -15.38
C VAL A 45 2.36 13.63 -14.34
N ASN A 46 3.53 14.16 -14.70
CA ASN A 46 4.30 15.06 -13.85
C ASN A 46 3.50 16.30 -13.42
N GLU A 47 2.60 16.81 -14.28
CA GLU A 47 1.69 17.91 -13.95
C GLU A 47 0.58 17.54 -12.95
N LEU A 48 0.23 16.24 -12.81
CA LEU A 48 -0.83 15.79 -11.89
C LEU A 48 -0.35 15.69 -10.43
N GLY A 49 0.95 15.45 -10.22
CA GLY A 49 1.56 15.37 -8.90
C GLY A 49 2.77 14.44 -8.86
N HIS A 50 3.36 14.30 -7.68
CA HIS A 50 4.52 13.45 -7.47
C HIS A 50 4.11 11.98 -7.33
N ILE A 51 4.46 11.17 -8.31
CA ILE A 51 4.26 9.73 -8.31
C ILE A 51 5.40 9.08 -9.11
N LYS A 52 5.79 7.85 -8.76
CA LYS A 52 6.80 7.11 -9.50
C LYS A 52 6.26 6.75 -10.89
N ILE A 53 6.96 7.14 -11.95
CA ILE A 53 6.53 6.92 -13.34
C ILE A 53 7.39 5.83 -13.98
N ALA A 54 6.74 4.74 -14.40
CA ALA A 54 7.30 3.71 -15.25
C ALA A 54 6.80 3.91 -16.69
N THR A 55 7.69 3.75 -17.68
CA THR A 55 7.36 3.96 -19.09
C THR A 55 7.91 2.85 -19.97
N PHE A 56 7.12 2.41 -20.95
CA PHE A 56 7.59 1.47 -21.98
C PHE A 56 8.61 2.14 -22.91
N ALA A 57 9.75 1.48 -23.11
CA ALA A 57 10.79 1.92 -24.03
C ALA A 57 10.99 0.92 -25.17
N SER A 58 11.65 1.40 -26.24
CA SER A 58 12.09 0.58 -27.34
C SER A 58 13.30 -0.27 -26.93
N ASP A 59 13.26 -1.57 -27.24
CA ASP A 59 14.38 -2.48 -26.91
C ASP A 59 15.58 -2.33 -27.87
N SER A 60 15.42 -1.61 -28.99
CA SER A 60 16.47 -1.49 -30.02
C SER A 60 17.39 -0.27 -29.85
N GLU A 61 17.04 0.65 -28.96
CA GLU A 61 17.81 1.88 -28.74
C GLU A 61 18.88 1.63 -27.68
N THR A 62 20.13 1.55 -28.13
CA THR A 62 21.32 1.33 -27.29
C THR A 62 21.86 2.63 -26.69
N GLU A 63 21.37 3.78 -27.15
CA GLU A 63 21.69 5.11 -26.63
C GLU A 63 20.51 5.59 -25.78
N LEU A 64 20.77 5.74 -24.48
CA LEU A 64 19.82 6.27 -23.51
C LEU A 64 19.65 7.78 -23.72
N GLU A 65 18.62 8.20 -24.46
CA GLU A 65 18.01 9.48 -24.12
C GLU A 65 17.32 9.27 -22.76
N ILE A 66 17.98 9.72 -21.70
CA ILE A 66 17.42 9.64 -20.34
C ILE A 66 16.22 10.58 -20.30
N GLY A 67 15.03 10.02 -20.48
CA GLY A 67 13.78 10.74 -20.31
C GLY A 67 13.48 11.05 -18.84
N GLU A 68 12.43 11.83 -18.61
CA GLU A 68 11.99 12.27 -17.28
C GLU A 68 11.36 11.16 -16.42
N GLU A 69 11.19 9.94 -16.94
CA GLU A 69 10.63 8.81 -16.21
C GLU A 69 11.58 8.25 -15.14
N ASP A 70 11.02 7.72 -14.07
CA ASP A 70 11.78 7.09 -12.98
C ASP A 70 12.23 5.66 -13.35
N ILE A 71 11.38 4.93 -14.08
CA ILE A 71 11.60 3.53 -14.44
C ILE A 71 11.39 3.32 -15.94
N VAL A 72 12.36 2.65 -16.56
CA VAL A 72 12.27 2.25 -17.98
C VAL A 72 11.86 0.79 -18.08
N VAL A 73 10.86 0.49 -18.90
CA VAL A 73 10.26 -0.84 -19.03
C VAL A 73 10.47 -1.39 -20.44
N TYR A 74 11.13 -2.55 -20.53
CA TYR A 74 11.48 -3.21 -21.78
C TYR A 74 10.65 -4.48 -22.03
N GLY A 75 10.47 -4.86 -23.29
CA GLY A 75 9.78 -6.11 -23.69
C GLY A 75 8.35 -5.95 -24.22
N ALA A 76 7.75 -4.77 -24.09
CA ALA A 76 6.50 -4.44 -24.79
C ALA A 76 6.77 -4.16 -26.27
N GLY A 77 5.91 -4.65 -27.16
CA GLY A 77 6.12 -4.59 -28.61
C GLY A 77 7.27 -5.47 -29.12
N SER A 78 7.68 -6.49 -28.34
CA SER A 78 8.91 -7.23 -28.58
C SER A 78 8.85 -8.68 -28.08
N GLU A 79 9.95 -9.23 -27.56
CA GLU A 79 10.07 -10.61 -27.11
C GLU A 79 9.22 -10.91 -25.88
N GLY A 80 9.07 -9.91 -24.99
CA GLY A 80 8.36 -10.04 -23.71
C GLY A 80 6.86 -10.26 -23.87
N ASP A 81 6.22 -9.59 -24.83
CA ASP A 81 4.80 -9.76 -25.15
C ASP A 81 4.54 -10.69 -26.34
N GLY A 82 5.60 -11.23 -26.96
CA GLY A 82 5.53 -12.15 -28.09
C GLY A 82 5.22 -11.49 -29.44
N THR A 83 5.32 -10.17 -29.55
CA THR A 83 5.32 -9.45 -30.84
C THR A 83 6.52 -9.86 -31.70
N LYS A 84 7.69 -10.04 -31.06
CA LYS A 84 8.86 -10.71 -31.63
C LYS A 84 9.04 -12.08 -30.95
N PRO A 85 9.54 -13.10 -31.65
CA PRO A 85 9.83 -14.38 -31.03
C PRO A 85 11.06 -14.27 -30.11
N ILE A 86 10.98 -14.82 -28.90
CA ILE A 86 12.16 -15.01 -28.05
C ILE A 86 13.22 -15.81 -28.82
N PRO A 87 14.48 -15.35 -28.95
CA PRO A 87 15.53 -16.04 -29.70
C PRO A 87 15.90 -17.39 -29.07
N SER A 88 16.63 -18.23 -29.81
CA SER A 88 17.16 -19.49 -29.27
C SER A 88 18.30 -19.26 -28.28
N GLU A 89 19.12 -18.25 -28.52
CA GLU A 89 20.26 -17.86 -27.68
C GLU A 89 19.93 -16.54 -26.96
N MET A 90 20.02 -16.53 -25.62
CA MET A 90 19.71 -15.32 -24.83
C MET A 90 20.61 -14.12 -25.16
N ALA A 91 21.83 -14.35 -25.68
CA ALA A 91 22.73 -13.29 -26.09
C ALA A 91 22.19 -12.45 -27.27
N GLU A 92 21.26 -13.00 -28.05
CA GLU A 92 20.62 -12.34 -29.19
C GLU A 92 19.34 -11.59 -28.79
N SER A 93 18.95 -11.64 -27.52
CA SER A 93 17.73 -10.98 -27.03
C SER A 93 17.87 -9.47 -27.00
N ASP A 94 16.99 -8.78 -27.72
CA ASP A 94 16.91 -7.31 -27.71
C ASP A 94 16.61 -6.83 -26.28
N VAL A 95 15.63 -7.44 -25.62
CA VAL A 95 15.20 -7.10 -24.26
C VAL A 95 16.34 -7.27 -23.26
N LEU A 96 17.03 -8.42 -23.27
CA LEU A 96 18.12 -8.67 -22.33
C LEU A 96 19.28 -7.68 -22.54
N ASN A 97 19.60 -7.36 -23.78
CA ASN A 97 20.68 -6.42 -24.10
C ASN A 97 20.32 -5.00 -23.65
N ALA A 98 19.08 -4.55 -23.84
CA ALA A 98 18.59 -3.26 -23.32
C ALA A 98 18.63 -3.20 -21.78
N LEU A 99 18.18 -4.27 -21.11
CA LEU A 99 18.24 -4.38 -19.65
C LEU A 99 19.68 -4.32 -19.12
N LYS A 100 20.61 -5.06 -19.74
CA LYS A 100 22.04 -4.99 -19.40
C LYS A 100 22.64 -3.60 -19.59
N GLY A 101 22.22 -2.89 -20.65
CA GLY A 101 22.68 -1.55 -20.93
C GLY A 101 22.23 -0.52 -19.88
N THR A 102 21.05 -0.72 -19.29
CA THR A 102 20.48 0.19 -18.28
C THR A 102 20.76 -0.19 -16.84
N PHE A 103 21.03 -1.47 -16.57
CA PHE A 103 21.18 -1.98 -15.21
C PHE A 103 22.31 -1.26 -14.45
N GLY A 104 21.99 -0.75 -13.26
CA GLY A 104 22.91 0.01 -12.42
C GLY A 104 23.08 1.48 -12.79
N THR A 105 22.52 1.94 -13.91
CA THR A 105 22.53 3.37 -14.31
C THR A 105 21.16 4.03 -14.11
N LYS A 106 20.08 3.32 -14.41
CA LYS A 106 18.69 3.74 -14.22
C LYS A 106 17.88 2.57 -13.68
N ILE A 107 16.81 2.85 -12.94
CA ILE A 107 15.90 1.80 -12.50
C ILE A 107 15.19 1.24 -13.73
N ASN A 108 15.29 -0.08 -13.93
CA ASN A 108 14.72 -0.73 -15.10
C ASN A 108 13.77 -1.88 -14.73
N ALA A 109 12.90 -2.22 -15.67
CA ALA A 109 11.99 -3.34 -15.54
C ALA A 109 11.90 -4.16 -16.84
N GLY A 110 11.78 -5.48 -16.69
CA GLY A 110 11.37 -6.36 -17.79
C GLY A 110 9.86 -6.58 -17.75
N TYR A 111 9.18 -6.45 -18.89
CA TYR A 111 7.76 -6.74 -19.06
C TYR A 111 7.58 -8.04 -19.85
N VAL A 112 6.87 -9.01 -19.27
CA VAL A 112 6.65 -10.32 -19.89
C VAL A 112 5.20 -10.74 -19.77
N GLU A 113 4.55 -11.00 -20.91
CA GLU A 113 3.26 -11.69 -20.96
C GLU A 113 3.48 -13.20 -20.95
N ILE A 114 3.01 -13.87 -19.92
CA ILE A 114 3.18 -15.32 -19.79
C ILE A 114 2.25 -16.06 -20.75
N ARG A 115 2.87 -16.60 -21.79
CA ARG A 115 2.22 -17.39 -22.85
C ARG A 115 2.61 -18.88 -22.81
N GLY A 116 3.28 -19.29 -21.73
CA GLY A 116 3.74 -20.66 -21.48
C GLY A 116 5.17 -20.70 -20.93
N LYS A 117 5.70 -21.92 -20.71
CA LYS A 117 6.98 -22.15 -20.03
C LYS A 117 8.19 -21.40 -20.61
N LYS A 118 8.22 -21.15 -21.93
CA LYS A 118 9.31 -20.38 -22.55
C LYS A 118 9.36 -18.94 -22.02
N TYR A 119 8.20 -18.33 -21.79
CA TYR A 119 8.09 -16.97 -21.26
C TYR A 119 8.36 -16.93 -19.75
N GLU A 120 7.98 -17.97 -19.00
CA GLU A 120 8.38 -18.12 -17.59
C GLU A 120 9.91 -18.15 -17.46
N GLN A 121 10.58 -18.99 -18.25
CA GLN A 121 12.05 -19.06 -18.24
C GLN A 121 12.68 -17.73 -18.70
N PHE A 122 12.07 -17.07 -19.68
CA PHE A 122 12.55 -15.77 -20.14
C PHE A 122 12.48 -14.71 -19.04
N ALA A 123 11.35 -14.63 -18.31
CA ALA A 123 11.20 -13.75 -17.15
C ALA A 123 12.26 -14.01 -16.08
N VAL A 124 12.56 -15.29 -15.78
CA VAL A 124 13.61 -15.67 -14.83
C VAL A 124 15.00 -15.26 -15.31
N ASN A 125 15.29 -15.42 -16.61
CA ASN A 125 16.60 -15.11 -17.18
C ASN A 125 16.88 -13.61 -17.22
N ILE A 126 15.89 -12.78 -17.55
CA ILE A 126 16.08 -11.33 -17.61
C ILE A 126 16.20 -10.70 -16.22
N ALA A 127 15.64 -11.33 -15.19
CA ALA A 127 15.59 -10.83 -13.83
C ALA A 127 16.96 -10.51 -13.21
N ASP A 128 18.05 -11.15 -13.67
CA ASP A 128 19.40 -10.87 -13.17
C ASP A 128 19.89 -9.45 -13.53
N TYR A 129 19.24 -8.80 -14.48
CA TYR A 129 19.57 -7.47 -14.98
C TYR A 129 18.39 -6.50 -14.86
N CYS A 130 17.46 -6.80 -13.94
CA CYS A 130 16.27 -6.00 -13.68
C CYS A 130 16.23 -5.51 -12.24
N ASN A 131 15.70 -4.31 -12.02
CA ASN A 131 15.19 -3.93 -10.69
C ASN A 131 13.79 -4.48 -10.45
N TYR A 132 12.96 -4.55 -11.50
CA TYR A 132 11.60 -5.07 -11.46
C TYR A 132 11.34 -6.06 -12.61
N VAL A 133 10.54 -7.10 -12.36
CA VAL A 133 10.00 -7.97 -13.41
C VAL A 133 8.48 -7.89 -13.35
N ILE A 134 7.88 -7.31 -14.38
CA ILE A 134 6.44 -7.19 -14.55
C ILE A 134 5.94 -8.41 -15.33
N VAL A 135 5.04 -9.16 -14.71
CA VAL A 135 4.53 -10.43 -15.25
C VAL A 135 3.03 -10.32 -15.47
N ILE A 136 2.57 -10.46 -16.71
CA ILE A 136 1.15 -10.41 -17.08
C ILE A 136 0.65 -11.80 -17.47
N GLY A 137 -0.35 -12.32 -16.78
CA GLY A 137 -1.03 -13.57 -17.13
C GLY A 137 -2.31 -13.32 -17.93
N LYS A 138 -2.54 -14.07 -19.01
CA LYS A 138 -3.82 -14.03 -19.75
C LYS A 138 -4.92 -14.91 -19.15
N ASP A 139 -4.54 -15.95 -18.43
CA ASP A 139 -5.42 -16.85 -17.69
C ASP A 139 -4.80 -17.04 -16.30
N TRP A 140 -5.22 -16.23 -15.32
CA TRP A 140 -4.79 -16.38 -13.94
C TRP A 140 -5.35 -17.68 -13.34
N LYS A 141 -4.64 -18.78 -13.58
CA LYS A 141 -4.54 -19.86 -12.60
C LYS A 141 -3.26 -19.60 -11.83
N ILE A 142 -3.31 -19.75 -10.52
CA ILE A 142 -2.26 -19.41 -9.55
C ILE A 142 -0.86 -19.99 -9.92
N ILE A 143 -0.81 -21.06 -10.71
CA ILE A 143 0.38 -21.88 -10.99
C ILE A 143 1.57 -21.13 -11.66
N PRO A 144 1.42 -20.30 -12.71
CA PRO A 144 2.58 -19.64 -13.34
C PRO A 144 3.22 -18.57 -12.46
N LEU A 145 2.42 -17.83 -11.67
CA LEU A 145 2.94 -16.81 -10.76
C LEU A 145 3.72 -17.44 -9.61
N GLU A 146 3.22 -18.52 -9.01
CA GLU A 146 3.92 -19.29 -7.98
C GLU A 146 5.32 -19.73 -8.44
N ASN A 147 5.42 -20.31 -9.64
CA ASN A 147 6.70 -20.77 -10.17
C ASN A 147 7.69 -19.61 -10.34
N ILE A 148 7.22 -18.47 -10.85
CA ILE A 148 8.08 -17.30 -11.06
C ILE A 148 8.53 -16.71 -9.73
N ILE A 149 7.63 -16.54 -8.76
CA ILE A 149 7.98 -16.07 -7.41
C ILE A 149 9.00 -17.02 -6.77
N ALA A 150 8.80 -18.34 -6.90
CA ALA A 150 9.70 -19.34 -6.33
C ALA A 150 11.12 -19.30 -6.92
N GLU A 151 11.28 -18.97 -8.20
CA GLU A 151 12.59 -18.80 -8.84
C GLU A 151 13.21 -17.42 -8.54
N LEU A 152 12.37 -16.38 -8.45
CA LEU A 152 12.82 -14.99 -8.29
C LEU A 152 13.05 -14.57 -6.83
N GLN A 153 12.51 -15.27 -5.84
CA GLN A 153 12.69 -14.97 -4.41
C GLN A 153 14.16 -14.93 -3.96
N HIS A 154 15.05 -15.60 -4.69
CA HIS A 154 16.48 -15.64 -4.41
C HIS A 154 17.28 -14.57 -5.17
N LYS A 155 16.60 -13.78 -6.02
CA LYS A 155 17.18 -12.69 -6.81
C LYS A 155 16.86 -11.34 -6.19
N GLU A 156 17.57 -10.30 -6.64
CA GLU A 156 17.35 -8.93 -6.16
C GLU A 156 16.14 -8.25 -6.83
N ALA A 157 15.73 -8.73 -8.00
CA ALA A 157 14.62 -8.17 -8.76
C ALA A 157 13.28 -8.37 -8.05
N LYS A 158 12.48 -7.30 -7.99
CA LYS A 158 11.12 -7.34 -7.44
C LYS A 158 10.11 -7.84 -8.46
N VAL A 159 9.18 -8.69 -8.04
CA VAL A 159 8.11 -9.20 -8.92
C VAL A 159 6.86 -8.32 -8.82
N ILE A 160 6.42 -7.77 -9.96
CA ILE A 160 5.17 -7.02 -10.09
C ILE A 160 4.19 -7.84 -10.92
N ALA A 161 3.11 -8.34 -10.31
CA ALA A 161 2.14 -9.18 -11.01
C ALA A 161 0.96 -8.37 -11.57
N GLY A 162 0.61 -8.57 -12.85
CA GLY A 162 -0.47 -7.83 -13.52
C GLY A 162 -1.86 -8.36 -13.21
N VAL A 163 -2.66 -7.60 -12.48
CA VAL A 163 -3.98 -7.98 -11.92
C VAL A 163 -5.08 -7.07 -12.43
N GLN A 164 -6.34 -7.52 -12.40
CA GLN A 164 -7.49 -6.76 -12.90
C GLN A 164 -8.46 -6.32 -11.80
N SER A 165 -8.33 -6.85 -10.58
CA SER A 165 -9.20 -6.50 -9.44
C SER A 165 -8.46 -6.50 -8.11
N ALA A 166 -9.11 -5.94 -7.07
CA ALA A 166 -8.61 -5.96 -5.70
C ALA A 166 -8.45 -7.38 -5.15
N GLU A 167 -9.34 -8.31 -5.51
CA GLU A 167 -9.24 -9.71 -5.10
C GLU A 167 -8.05 -10.43 -5.73
N GLU A 168 -7.78 -10.17 -7.01
CA GLU A 168 -6.59 -10.70 -7.69
C GLU A 168 -5.32 -10.11 -7.11
N ALA A 169 -5.31 -8.81 -6.78
CA ALA A 169 -4.21 -8.16 -6.09
C ALA A 169 -3.88 -8.86 -4.76
N MET A 170 -4.91 -9.11 -3.94
CA MET A 170 -4.73 -9.83 -2.67
C MET A 170 -4.28 -11.27 -2.87
N THR A 171 -4.82 -11.96 -3.88
CA THR A 171 -4.37 -13.32 -4.22
C THR A 171 -2.89 -13.34 -4.60
N ALA A 172 -2.42 -12.38 -5.41
CA ALA A 172 -1.02 -12.26 -5.80
C ALA A 172 -0.10 -11.98 -4.61
N PHE A 173 -0.56 -11.14 -3.70
CA PHE A 173 0.11 -10.84 -2.43
C PHE A 173 0.19 -12.06 -1.51
N GLU A 174 -0.84 -12.91 -1.45
CA GLU A 174 -0.88 -14.10 -0.59
C GLU A 174 -0.31 -15.37 -1.25
N THR A 175 0.19 -15.27 -2.48
CA THR A 175 0.71 -16.42 -3.22
C THR A 175 2.02 -16.94 -2.62
N LEU A 176 2.06 -18.21 -2.19
CA LEU A 176 3.16 -18.82 -1.43
C LEU A 176 3.46 -18.09 -0.10
N GLU A 177 4.53 -18.47 0.59
CA GLU A 177 4.96 -17.79 1.83
C GLU A 177 5.49 -16.37 1.60
N TYR A 178 5.86 -16.04 0.35
CA TYR A 178 6.57 -14.80 0.01
C TYR A 178 5.66 -13.75 -0.67
N GLY A 179 4.72 -14.17 -1.52
CA GLY A 179 3.89 -13.26 -2.32
C GLY A 179 4.66 -12.55 -3.44
N ALA A 180 3.93 -11.85 -4.30
CA ALA A 180 4.53 -10.85 -5.18
C ALA A 180 5.00 -9.62 -4.36
N ASP A 181 6.11 -8.99 -4.75
CA ASP A 181 6.58 -7.73 -4.14
C ASP A 181 5.63 -6.56 -4.45
N GLY A 182 4.88 -6.67 -5.55
CA GLY A 182 3.88 -5.69 -5.93
C GLY A 182 2.92 -6.20 -7.01
N VAL A 183 1.95 -5.37 -7.35
CA VAL A 183 0.98 -5.65 -8.41
C VAL A 183 0.84 -4.46 -9.35
N LEU A 184 0.56 -4.75 -10.61
CA LEU A 184 0.20 -3.77 -11.62
C LEU A 184 -1.30 -3.92 -11.91
N LEU A 185 -2.10 -3.03 -11.35
CA LEU A 185 -3.56 -3.06 -11.47
C LEU A 185 -4.00 -2.43 -12.80
N ASP A 186 -4.63 -3.25 -13.64
CA ASP A 186 -5.18 -2.89 -14.95
C ASP A 186 -6.71 -2.88 -14.88
N THR A 187 -7.26 -1.75 -14.45
CA THR A 187 -8.71 -1.55 -14.32
C THR A 187 -9.11 -0.10 -14.58
N ASP A 188 -10.25 0.09 -15.24
CA ASP A 188 -10.90 1.39 -15.36
C ASP A 188 -11.89 1.66 -14.21
N ASP A 189 -12.12 0.69 -13.33
CA ASP A 189 -13.00 0.85 -12.17
C ASP A 189 -12.26 1.51 -11.00
N ILE A 190 -12.61 2.77 -10.74
CA ILE A 190 -12.09 3.59 -9.63
C ILE A 190 -12.31 2.91 -8.27
N SER A 191 -13.40 2.17 -8.11
CA SER A 191 -13.70 1.48 -6.86
C SER A 191 -12.72 0.33 -6.59
N GLU A 192 -12.31 -0.40 -7.63
CA GLU A 192 -11.30 -1.46 -7.52
C GLU A 192 -9.93 -0.90 -7.12
N ILE A 193 -9.54 0.26 -7.65
CA ILE A 193 -8.30 0.94 -7.27
C ILE A 193 -8.29 1.23 -5.76
N LYS A 194 -9.37 1.82 -5.24
CA LYS A 194 -9.49 2.13 -3.81
C LYS A 194 -9.50 0.88 -2.94
N ARG A 195 -10.29 -0.12 -3.34
CA ARG A 195 -10.39 -1.40 -2.62
C ARG A 195 -9.05 -2.12 -2.54
N ALA A 196 -8.29 -2.17 -3.63
CA ALA A 196 -6.97 -2.83 -3.64
C ALA A 196 -6.00 -2.20 -2.63
N ILE A 197 -6.02 -0.87 -2.53
CA ILE A 197 -5.18 -0.13 -1.58
C ILE A 197 -5.63 -0.33 -0.14
N GLU A 198 -6.94 -0.22 0.12
CA GLU A 198 -7.51 -0.47 1.45
C GLU A 198 -7.18 -1.90 1.94
N MET A 199 -7.30 -2.90 1.06
CA MET A 199 -6.99 -4.29 1.39
C MET A 199 -5.49 -4.51 1.65
N ARG A 200 -4.60 -3.92 0.84
CA ARG A 200 -3.15 -3.96 1.09
C ARG A 200 -2.82 -3.34 2.44
N ASP A 201 -3.28 -2.12 2.69
CA ASP A 201 -2.95 -1.38 3.89
C ASP A 201 -3.48 -2.11 5.14
N ALA A 202 -4.67 -2.72 5.06
CA ALA A 202 -5.21 -3.56 6.12
C ALA A 202 -4.42 -4.85 6.34
N SER A 203 -3.90 -5.47 5.27
CA SER A 203 -3.05 -6.66 5.33
C SER A 203 -1.72 -6.37 6.03
N GLU A 204 -1.07 -5.25 5.69
CA GLU A 204 0.22 -4.84 6.29
C GLU A 204 0.10 -4.48 7.78
N MET A 205 -1.02 -3.91 8.20
CA MET A 205 -1.21 -3.51 9.60
C MET A 205 -1.54 -4.68 10.53
N GLY A 206 -1.99 -5.79 9.95
CA GLY A 206 -2.60 -6.90 10.65
C GLY A 206 -3.89 -6.52 11.39
N LYS A 207 -4.56 -7.54 11.92
CA LYS A 207 -5.76 -7.36 12.75
C LYS A 207 -5.37 -7.32 14.23
N LYS A 208 -5.78 -6.28 14.94
CA LYS A 208 -5.61 -6.21 16.40
C LYS A 208 -6.68 -7.09 17.06
N VAL A 209 -6.24 -8.04 17.88
CA VAL A 209 -7.16 -8.90 18.61
C VAL A 209 -7.81 -8.08 19.71
N LEU A 210 -9.09 -7.78 19.55
CA LEU A 210 -9.90 -7.11 20.57
C LEU A 210 -10.65 -8.16 21.40
N SER A 211 -10.82 -7.87 22.68
CA SER A 211 -11.58 -8.70 23.62
C SER A 211 -12.66 -7.87 24.28
N ILE A 212 -13.81 -8.49 24.55
CA ILE A 212 -14.89 -7.84 25.29
C ILE A 212 -14.48 -7.82 26.76
N ALA A 213 -14.41 -6.63 27.35
CA ALA A 213 -14.16 -6.44 28.77
C ALA A 213 -15.47 -6.07 29.48
N LYS A 214 -15.67 -6.58 30.70
CA LYS A 214 -16.79 -6.21 31.56
C LYS A 214 -16.38 -5.00 32.40
N ILE A 215 -17.12 -3.91 32.29
CA ILE A 215 -16.89 -2.72 33.10
C ILE A 215 -17.26 -3.02 34.56
N THR A 216 -16.31 -2.86 35.47
CA THR A 216 -16.48 -3.12 36.91
C THR A 216 -16.70 -1.82 37.69
N LYS A 217 -16.21 -0.70 37.17
CA LYS A 217 -16.32 0.61 37.83
C LYS A 217 -16.35 1.75 36.83
N VAL A 218 -17.21 2.73 37.09
CA VAL A 218 -17.26 4.02 36.40
C VAL A 218 -17.42 5.11 37.44
N GLU A 219 -16.45 6.00 37.56
CA GLU A 219 -16.49 7.12 38.51
C GLU A 219 -16.05 8.42 37.85
N GLU A 220 -16.89 9.45 37.95
CA GLU A 220 -16.48 10.82 37.59
C GLU A 220 -15.39 11.32 38.54
N ARG A 221 -14.43 12.05 37.98
CA ARG A 221 -13.32 12.67 38.68
C ARG A 221 -13.32 14.18 38.41
N GLU A 222 -12.52 14.88 39.19
CA GLU A 222 -12.33 16.32 39.03
C GLU A 222 -11.60 16.68 37.71
N MET A 223 -11.31 17.97 37.56
CA MET A 223 -10.61 18.50 36.40
C MET A 223 -9.19 17.92 36.27
N GLY A 224 -8.85 17.45 35.08
CA GLY A 224 -7.48 17.07 34.71
C GLY A 224 -7.13 17.47 33.28
N ASP A 225 -5.86 17.34 32.93
CA ASP A 225 -5.37 17.63 31.57
C ASP A 225 -5.69 16.45 30.65
N ARG A 226 -6.62 16.69 29.72
CA ARG A 226 -7.11 15.73 28.72
C ARG A 226 -6.53 16.04 27.35
N VAL A 227 -6.04 15.01 26.67
CA VAL A 227 -5.53 15.06 25.31
C VAL A 227 -6.65 14.72 24.33
N CYS A 228 -6.88 15.62 23.37
CA CYS A 228 -7.67 15.38 22.17
C CYS A 228 -6.71 15.26 20.98
N VAL A 229 -6.86 14.20 20.18
CA VAL A 229 -6.05 13.97 18.99
C VAL A 229 -6.92 14.21 17.76
N ASP A 230 -6.51 15.15 16.91
CA ASP A 230 -7.12 15.40 15.61
C ASP A 230 -6.25 14.77 14.52
N THR A 231 -6.84 13.98 13.64
CA THR A 231 -6.19 13.31 12.50
C THR A 231 -6.35 14.09 11.21
N CYS A 232 -5.46 13.85 10.24
CA CYS A 232 -5.57 14.34 8.86
C CYS A 232 -6.48 13.47 7.98
N SER A 233 -7.18 12.51 8.58
CA SER A 233 -8.07 11.57 7.90
C SER A 233 -9.39 11.48 8.67
N LEU A 234 -10.50 11.32 7.96
CA LEU A 234 -11.80 11.08 8.60
C LEU A 234 -11.88 9.63 9.10
N MET A 235 -12.50 9.45 10.26
CA MET A 235 -12.90 8.16 10.84
C MET A 235 -14.38 7.92 10.58
N THR A 236 -14.74 6.66 10.45
CA THR A 236 -16.11 6.19 10.31
C THR A 236 -16.66 5.76 11.66
N LEU A 237 -17.96 5.43 11.70
CA LEU A 237 -18.60 5.00 12.93
C LEU A 237 -17.93 3.73 13.48
N GLY A 238 -17.54 3.77 14.77
CA GLY A 238 -16.84 2.66 15.43
C GLY A 238 -15.32 2.67 15.24
N GLU A 239 -14.77 3.63 14.50
CA GLU A 239 -13.33 3.85 14.43
C GLU A 239 -12.85 4.80 15.54
N GLY A 240 -11.66 4.50 16.06
CA GLY A 240 -11.07 5.23 17.16
C GLY A 240 -9.59 4.89 17.38
N MET A 241 -9.11 5.14 18.59
CA MET A 241 -7.74 4.85 19.01
C MET A 241 -7.73 3.90 20.21
N LEU A 242 -6.74 3.02 20.27
CA LEU A 242 -6.52 2.17 21.44
C LEU A 242 -5.74 2.95 22.50
N VAL A 243 -6.40 3.27 23.61
CA VAL A 243 -5.88 4.12 24.69
C VAL A 243 -6.11 3.50 26.05
N GLY A 244 -5.12 3.56 26.96
CA GLY A 244 -5.26 3.01 28.30
C GLY A 244 -4.27 3.56 29.30
N SER A 245 -4.56 3.43 30.59
CA SER A 245 -3.62 3.83 31.66
C SER A 245 -2.43 2.87 31.80
N GLN A 246 -2.53 1.68 31.21
CA GLN A 246 -1.50 0.65 31.19
C GLN A 246 -1.11 0.36 29.74
N SER A 247 0.16 0.03 29.50
CA SER A 247 0.66 -0.17 28.13
C SER A 247 0.18 -1.47 27.48
N PHE A 248 -0.36 -2.41 28.26
CA PHE A 248 -0.80 -3.74 27.81
C PHE A 248 -2.33 -3.94 27.83
N ALA A 249 -3.07 -2.99 28.41
CA ALA A 249 -4.53 -3.02 28.49
C ALA A 249 -5.09 -1.67 28.01
N LEU A 250 -5.62 -1.67 26.79
CA LEU A 250 -6.09 -0.48 26.08
C LEU A 250 -7.58 -0.62 25.75
N PHE A 251 -8.31 0.47 25.88
CA PHE A 251 -9.70 0.59 25.44
C PHE A 251 -9.76 1.16 24.03
N LEU A 252 -10.68 0.68 23.22
CA LEU A 252 -11.03 1.33 21.96
C LEU A 252 -11.87 2.58 22.25
N VAL A 253 -11.23 3.75 22.16
CA VAL A 253 -11.89 5.05 22.35
C VAL A 253 -12.31 5.59 21.00
N HIS A 254 -13.61 5.58 20.72
CA HIS A 254 -14.17 6.04 19.45
C HIS A 254 -13.93 7.53 19.20
N SER A 255 -13.90 7.87 17.91
CA SER A 255 -13.92 9.25 17.45
C SER A 255 -15.25 9.94 17.72
N GLU A 256 -15.27 11.27 17.62
CA GLU A 256 -16.49 12.09 17.61
C GLU A 256 -17.27 11.91 16.28
N SER A 257 -17.38 10.69 15.75
CA SER A 257 -18.06 10.38 14.49
C SER A 257 -19.58 10.34 14.59
N GLU A 258 -20.13 10.17 15.80
CA GLU A 258 -21.59 10.17 16.01
C GLU A 258 -22.15 11.59 16.05
N GLU A 259 -23.19 11.84 15.26
CA GLU A 259 -23.98 13.05 15.37
C GLU A 259 -24.88 12.99 16.60
N SER A 260 -24.90 14.08 17.37
CA SER A 260 -25.87 14.27 18.44
C SER A 260 -26.73 15.51 18.16
N PRO A 261 -27.94 15.62 18.75
CA PRO A 261 -28.78 16.81 18.60
C PRO A 261 -28.12 18.12 19.07
N TYR A 262 -27.03 18.04 19.83
CA TYR A 262 -26.39 19.16 20.49
C TYR A 262 -25.02 19.53 19.91
N VAL A 263 -24.36 18.60 19.21
CA VAL A 263 -22.99 18.77 18.72
C VAL A 263 -22.83 18.04 17.39
N ALA A 264 -22.36 18.78 16.39
CA ALA A 264 -22.00 18.22 15.09
C ALA A 264 -20.80 17.26 15.20
N ALA A 265 -20.84 16.18 14.42
CA ALA A 265 -19.77 15.20 14.39
C ALA A 265 -18.44 15.83 13.95
N ARG A 266 -17.36 15.37 14.55
CA ARG A 266 -15.98 15.64 14.14
C ARG A 266 -15.27 14.30 13.96
N PRO A 267 -15.54 13.59 12.85
CA PRO A 267 -14.97 12.26 12.61
C PRO A 267 -13.45 12.25 12.48
N PHE A 268 -12.75 13.37 12.59
CA PHE A 268 -11.29 13.43 12.66
C PHE A 268 -10.75 13.55 14.09
N ARG A 269 -11.60 13.56 15.13
CA ARG A 269 -11.20 13.83 16.52
C ARG A 269 -11.47 12.65 17.43
N VAL A 270 -10.49 12.31 18.27
CA VAL A 270 -10.65 11.40 19.42
C VAL A 270 -10.37 12.16 20.72
N ASN A 271 -11.29 12.09 21.68
CA ASN A 271 -11.07 12.55 23.05
C ASN A 271 -10.33 11.47 23.84
N ALA A 272 -9.03 11.31 23.54
CA ALA A 272 -8.26 10.12 23.86
C ALA A 272 -8.18 9.80 25.36
N GLY A 273 -7.80 10.76 26.21
CA GLY A 273 -7.63 10.48 27.64
C GLY A 273 -6.71 11.46 28.37
N PRO A 274 -6.29 11.16 29.61
CA PRO A 274 -5.37 12.01 30.36
C PRO A 274 -3.95 11.96 29.77
N VAL A 275 -3.14 12.99 30.02
CA VAL A 275 -1.78 13.15 29.48
C VAL A 275 -0.82 11.97 29.69
N TYR A 276 -1.02 11.16 30.74
CA TYR A 276 -0.19 10.00 31.07
C TYR A 276 -0.66 8.70 30.41
N ALA A 277 -1.84 8.68 29.80
CA ALA A 277 -2.35 7.44 29.19
C ALA A 277 -1.51 7.07 27.96
N TYR A 278 -1.37 5.77 27.76
CA TYR A 278 -0.73 5.19 26.59
C TYR A 278 -1.70 5.15 25.42
N VAL A 279 -1.15 5.30 24.22
CA VAL A 279 -1.84 5.07 22.95
C VAL A 279 -1.01 4.12 22.09
N LEU A 280 -1.67 3.23 21.36
CA LEU A 280 -1.01 2.32 20.43
C LEU A 280 -0.61 3.05 19.14
N VAL A 281 0.68 2.98 18.80
CA VAL A 281 1.30 3.53 17.58
C VAL A 281 2.06 2.40 16.89
N GLY A 282 1.49 1.85 15.82
CA GLY A 282 2.00 0.62 15.19
C GLY A 282 1.95 -0.55 16.17
N GLU A 283 3.11 -1.15 16.47
CA GLU A 283 3.26 -2.25 17.45
C GLU A 283 3.70 -1.81 18.85
N LYS A 284 3.89 -0.51 19.08
CA LYS A 284 4.39 0.03 20.36
C LYS A 284 3.40 1.01 20.96
N THR A 285 3.54 1.28 22.25
CA THR A 285 2.78 2.34 22.92
C THR A 285 3.63 3.59 23.13
N ARG A 286 2.98 4.76 23.10
CA ARG A 286 3.54 6.08 23.45
C ARG A 286 2.63 6.77 24.45
N TYR A 287 3.13 7.73 25.21
CA TYR A 287 2.25 8.57 26.01
C TYR A 287 1.47 9.53 25.10
N LEU A 288 0.19 9.78 25.41
CA LEU A 288 -0.62 10.75 24.67
C LEU A 288 0.02 12.16 24.66
N SER A 289 0.70 12.53 25.73
CA SER A 289 1.42 13.81 25.83
C SER A 289 2.65 13.92 24.94
N GLU A 290 3.17 12.81 24.43
CA GLU A 290 4.32 12.77 23.52
C GLU A 290 3.92 12.89 22.05
N LEU A 291 2.63 12.79 21.73
CA LEU A 291 2.17 12.94 20.35
C LEU A 291 2.32 14.39 19.88
N THR A 292 2.73 14.55 18.63
CA THR A 292 2.93 15.82 17.95
C THR A 292 2.35 15.78 16.54
N SER A 293 2.13 16.95 15.94
CA SER A 293 1.67 17.02 14.55
C SER A 293 2.68 16.37 13.60
N GLY A 294 2.19 15.55 12.68
CA GLY A 294 3.00 14.77 11.75
C GLY A 294 3.36 13.37 12.27
N ASP A 295 3.10 13.06 13.55
CA ASP A 295 3.27 11.69 14.04
C ASP A 295 2.29 10.74 13.35
N ASP A 296 2.74 9.51 13.14
CA ASP A 296 1.90 8.39 12.75
C ASP A 296 1.06 7.92 13.95
N ILE A 297 -0.20 7.54 13.69
CA ILE A 297 -1.11 6.97 14.69
C ILE A 297 -1.90 5.81 14.07
N LEU A 298 -2.37 4.90 14.93
CA LEU A 298 -3.21 3.78 14.52
C LEU A 298 -4.68 4.09 14.80
N ILE A 299 -5.51 4.02 13.75
CA ILE A 299 -6.96 4.01 13.85
C ILE A 299 -7.41 2.55 13.83
N VAL A 300 -8.25 2.16 14.78
CA VAL A 300 -8.76 0.79 14.92
C VAL A 300 -10.28 0.83 14.96
N ASN A 301 -10.94 -0.15 14.35
CA ASN A 301 -12.39 -0.31 14.40
C ASN A 301 -12.82 -1.42 15.38
N ALA A 302 -14.13 -1.58 15.62
CA ALA A 302 -14.67 -2.56 16.56
C ALA A 302 -14.37 -4.03 16.19
N GLU A 303 -14.12 -4.32 14.92
CA GLU A 303 -13.68 -5.65 14.48
C GLU A 303 -12.17 -5.87 14.72
N GLY A 304 -11.41 -4.84 15.05
CA GLY A 304 -9.95 -4.89 15.22
C GLY A 304 -9.16 -4.63 13.94
N ASN A 305 -9.82 -4.26 12.85
CA ASN A 305 -9.13 -3.80 11.65
C ASN A 305 -8.44 -2.47 11.96
N ALA A 306 -7.20 -2.35 11.52
CA ALA A 306 -6.36 -1.21 11.85
C ALA A 306 -5.83 -0.56 10.57
N ARG A 307 -5.75 0.77 10.58
CA ARG A 307 -5.13 1.55 9.50
C ARG A 307 -4.32 2.70 10.07
N LYS A 308 -3.35 3.15 9.29
CA LYS A 308 -2.49 4.27 9.65
C LYS A 308 -3.19 5.59 9.37
N ALA A 309 -2.95 6.59 10.23
CA ALA A 309 -3.30 7.97 9.97
C ALA A 309 -2.20 8.91 10.48
N ILE A 310 -2.27 10.16 10.04
CA ILE A 310 -1.36 11.22 10.49
C ILE A 310 -2.06 12.07 11.53
N VAL A 311 -1.37 12.37 12.62
CA VAL A 311 -1.80 13.35 13.62
C VAL A 311 -1.69 14.75 13.02
N GLY A 312 -2.83 15.43 12.87
CA GLY A 312 -2.88 16.82 12.43
C GLY A 312 -2.63 17.79 13.58
N ARG A 313 -3.29 17.58 14.73
CA ARG A 313 -3.16 18.43 15.92
C ARG A 313 -3.37 17.63 17.20
N VAL A 314 -2.53 17.90 18.20
CA VAL A 314 -2.74 17.43 19.58
C VAL A 314 -3.15 18.62 20.44
N LYS A 315 -4.29 18.52 21.11
CA LYS A 315 -4.82 19.58 21.98
C LYS A 315 -4.91 19.06 23.41
N ILE A 316 -4.23 19.73 24.34
CA ILE A 316 -4.36 19.48 25.78
C ILE A 316 -5.31 20.52 26.38
N GLU A 317 -6.37 20.07 27.05
CA GLU A 317 -7.37 20.93 27.67
C GLU A 317 -7.81 20.41 29.05
N LYS A 318 -8.21 21.32 29.95
CA LYS A 318 -8.76 20.94 31.26
C LYS A 318 -10.22 20.55 31.14
N ARG A 319 -10.53 19.30 31.52
CA ARG A 319 -11.88 18.74 31.53
C ARG A 319 -12.07 17.82 32.75
N PRO A 320 -13.31 17.61 33.22
CA PRO A 320 -13.59 16.53 34.15
C PRO A 320 -13.14 15.20 33.53
N LEU A 321 -12.45 14.38 34.32
CA LEU A 321 -12.02 13.05 33.90
C LEU A 321 -13.00 11.98 34.40
N MET A 322 -12.90 10.78 33.84
CA MET A 322 -13.66 9.62 34.26
C MET A 322 -12.70 8.46 34.48
N LEU A 323 -12.81 7.80 35.63
CA LEU A 323 -12.16 6.53 35.90
C LEU A 323 -13.07 5.42 35.38
N VAL A 324 -12.53 4.59 34.49
CA VAL A 324 -13.18 3.38 33.99
C VAL A 324 -12.27 2.21 34.30
N GLU A 325 -12.77 1.22 35.03
CA GLU A 325 -12.09 -0.06 35.30
C GLU A 325 -12.89 -1.18 34.62
N ALA A 326 -12.17 -2.15 34.06
CA ALA A 326 -12.79 -3.28 33.38
C ALA A 326 -11.98 -4.56 33.65
N GLU A 327 -12.66 -5.70 33.62
CA GLU A 327 -12.09 -7.04 33.75
C GLU A 327 -12.30 -7.82 32.45
N VAL A 328 -11.31 -8.60 32.02
CA VAL A 328 -11.41 -9.51 30.87
C VAL A 328 -11.34 -10.95 31.39
N GLU A 329 -12.15 -11.86 30.84
CA GLU A 329 -12.04 -13.28 31.23
C GLU A 329 -10.66 -13.83 30.87
N GLY A 330 -9.87 -14.19 31.88
CA GLY A 330 -8.54 -14.81 31.71
C GLY A 330 -7.33 -13.90 31.89
N GLY A 331 -7.49 -12.64 32.31
CA GLY A 331 -6.38 -11.74 32.64
C GLY A 331 -6.76 -10.72 33.73
N GLU A 332 -5.76 -10.32 34.54
CA GLU A 332 -5.87 -9.19 35.49
C GLU A 332 -5.86 -7.83 34.78
#